data_AF-A0A940JIT4-F1
#
_entry.id   AF-A0A940JIT4-F1
#
_cell.length_a   1.000
_cell.length_b   1.000
_cell.length_c   1.000
_cell.angle_alpha   90.00
_cell.angle_beta   90.00
_cell.angle_gamma   90.00
#
_symmetry.space_group_name_H-M   'P 1'
#
loop_
_entity.id
_entity.type
_entity.pdbx_description
1 polymer ?
#
loop_
_entity_poly.entity_id
_entity_poly.type
_entity_poly.pdbx_seq_one_letter_code
_entity_poly.pdbx_strand_id
1 'polypeptide(L)'
;PGGVLIISTPDKQNYSDKPNYMNKFHIKELYENEFRELVNRYFRHSIFAYQKADFFSLIVPENNKGEFTVYGGDYGQIKMDHALNPIYLISLASDNPVDLNIISIFNDRGIYKSIRQEIFGAFRRSRSYRIGNFILQPAIFLKKLFR
;
A
#
# COMPACT_ATOMS: atom_id res chain seq x y z
N PRO A 1 -2.77 14.68 32.91
CA PRO A 1 -3.02 13.76 31.79
C PRO A 1 -3.38 14.55 30.52
N GLY A 2 -3.04 14.02 29.34
CA GLY A 2 -3.21 14.68 28.04
C GLY A 2 -2.40 14.04 26.92
N GLY A 3 -2.00 12.78 27.10
CA GLY A 3 -1.30 12.03 26.08
C GLY A 3 -2.24 11.71 24.92
N VAL A 4 -1.65 11.52 23.75
CA VAL A 4 -2.35 11.08 22.54
C VAL A 4 -1.81 9.71 22.16
N LEU A 5 -2.70 8.75 22.00
CA LEU A 5 -2.40 7.48 21.37
C LEU A 5 -2.50 7.65 19.85
N ILE A 6 -1.46 7.23 19.14
CA ILE A 6 -1.51 7.01 17.69
C ILE A 6 -1.28 5.52 17.46
N ILE A 7 -2.24 4.85 16.84
CA ILE A 7 -2.16 3.41 16.58
C ILE A 7 -2.63 3.09 15.18
N SER A 8 -1.93 2.18 14.50
CA SER A 8 -2.34 1.62 13.22
C SER A 8 -2.56 0.11 13.32
N THR A 9 -3.50 -0.40 12.52
CA THR A 9 -3.78 -1.84 12.39
C THR A 9 -4.17 -2.17 10.95
N PRO A 10 -3.86 -3.38 10.44
CA PRO A 10 -4.52 -3.86 9.23
C PRO A 10 -6.04 -3.92 9.45
N ASP A 11 -6.80 -3.60 8.40
CA ASP A 11 -8.22 -3.97 8.32
C ASP A 11 -8.33 -5.42 7.83
N LYS A 12 -8.90 -6.31 8.65
CA LYS A 12 -8.97 -7.74 8.34
C LYS A 12 -9.65 -8.04 7.00
N GLN A 13 -10.72 -7.29 6.68
CA GLN A 13 -11.46 -7.50 5.44
C GLN A 13 -10.59 -7.23 4.22
N ASN A 14 -9.88 -6.09 4.19
CA ASN A 14 -9.08 -5.66 3.05
C ASN A 14 -7.69 -6.28 3.01
N TYR A 15 -7.07 -6.54 4.17
CA TYR A 15 -5.72 -7.09 4.28
C TYR A 15 -5.67 -8.61 4.09
N SER A 16 -6.67 -9.33 4.60
CA SER A 16 -6.63 -10.80 4.66
C SER A 16 -7.76 -11.48 3.91
N ASP A 17 -9.02 -11.14 4.19
CA ASP A 17 -10.16 -11.89 3.65
C ASP A 17 -10.26 -11.74 2.13
N LYS A 18 -10.25 -10.50 1.61
CA LYS A 18 -10.33 -10.22 0.16
C LYS A 18 -9.18 -10.85 -0.64
N PRO A 19 -7.88 -10.67 -0.28
CA PRO A 19 -6.78 -11.27 -1.01
C PRO A 19 -6.51 -12.74 -0.66
N ASN A 20 -7.26 -13.33 0.28
CA ASN A 20 -7.00 -14.65 0.86
C ASN A 20 -5.55 -14.79 1.35
N TYR A 21 -5.07 -13.77 2.05
CA TYR A 21 -3.71 -13.67 2.57
C TYR A 21 -3.71 -13.80 4.08
N MET A 22 -2.81 -14.61 4.64
CA MET A 22 -2.62 -14.71 6.08
C MET A 22 -1.19 -14.37 6.45
N ASN A 23 -1.02 -13.30 7.23
CA ASN A 23 0.26 -12.97 7.81
C ASN A 23 0.46 -13.75 9.11
N LYS A 24 1.39 -14.70 9.11
CA LYS A 24 1.70 -15.54 10.29
C LYS A 24 2.15 -14.76 11.53
N PHE A 25 2.54 -13.49 11.38
CA PHE A 25 2.95 -12.63 12.48
C PHE A 25 1.78 -11.83 13.08
N HIS A 26 0.62 -11.83 12.44
CA HIS A 26 -0.59 -11.18 12.96
C HIS A 26 -1.40 -12.19 13.78
N ILE A 27 -1.27 -12.10 15.10
CA ILE A 27 -2.02 -12.96 16.04
C ILE A 27 -3.52 -12.64 15.98
N LYS A 28 -3.85 -11.35 15.83
CA LYS A 28 -5.23 -10.87 15.74
C LYS A 28 -5.32 -9.71 14.76
N GLU A 29 -6.29 -9.78 13.87
CA GLU A 29 -6.68 -8.71 12.96
C GLU A 29 -8.13 -8.34 13.26
N LEU A 30 -8.40 -7.05 13.31
CA LEU A 30 -9.73 -6.52 13.61
C LEU A 30 -10.38 -6.02 12.34
N TYR A 31 -11.70 -6.14 12.27
CA TYR A 31 -12.50 -5.37 11.32
C TYR A 31 -12.58 -3.90 11.78
N GLU A 32 -12.85 -3.00 10.86
CA GLU A 32 -12.93 -1.56 11.16
C GLU A 32 -13.87 -1.22 12.33
N ASN A 33 -15.06 -1.82 12.37
CA ASN A 33 -16.02 -1.62 13.46
C ASN A 33 -15.47 -2.11 14.80
N GLU A 34 -14.83 -3.28 14.84
CA GLU A 34 -14.22 -3.83 16.06
C GLU A 34 -13.08 -2.96 16.57
N PHE A 35 -12.25 -2.43 15.67
CA PHE A 35 -11.18 -1.48 16.02
C PHE A 35 -11.75 -0.18 16.59
N ARG A 36 -12.80 0.38 15.97
CA ARG A 36 -13.48 1.58 16.45
C ARG A 36 -14.09 1.36 17.84
N GLU A 37 -14.79 0.26 18.04
CA GLU A 37 -15.37 -0.11 19.34
C GLU A 37 -14.30 -0.26 20.41
N LEU A 38 -13.17 -0.88 20.08
CA LEU A 38 -12.05 -1.04 21.00
C LEU A 38 -11.49 0.32 21.43
N VAL A 39 -11.17 1.20 20.49
CA VAL A 39 -10.59 2.52 20.80
C VAL A 39 -11.57 3.36 21.61
N ASN A 40 -12.83 3.42 21.19
CA ASN A 40 -13.87 4.23 21.84
C ASN A 40 -14.24 3.73 23.24
N ARG A 41 -13.89 2.49 23.59
CA ARG A 41 -14.05 1.97 24.95
C ARG A 41 -13.09 2.63 25.95
N TYR A 42 -11.90 3.06 25.48
CA TYR A 42 -10.84 3.53 26.36
C TYR A 42 -10.58 5.04 26.29
N PHE A 43 -11.01 5.72 25.22
CA PHE A 43 -10.76 7.16 25.02
C PHE A 43 -12.04 7.92 24.75
N ARG A 44 -12.14 9.13 25.32
CA ARG A 44 -13.30 10.02 25.13
C ARG A 44 -13.37 10.64 23.73
N HIS A 45 -12.21 10.91 23.14
CA HIS A 45 -12.10 11.50 21.81
C HIS A 45 -11.23 10.62 20.93
N SER A 46 -11.71 10.34 19.72
CA SER A 46 -10.99 9.56 18.73
C SER A 46 -11.28 10.09 17.32
N ILE A 47 -10.25 10.07 16.49
CA ILE A 47 -10.36 10.27 15.05
C ILE A 47 -9.81 9.03 14.36
N PHE A 48 -10.42 8.66 13.24
CA PHE A 48 -10.01 7.53 12.43
C PHE A 48 -9.58 8.02 11.06
N ALA A 49 -8.43 7.52 10.62
CA ALA A 49 -7.85 7.79 9.33
C ALA A 49 -7.54 6.48 8.61
N TYR A 50 -7.31 6.59 7.31
CA TYR A 50 -7.23 5.48 6.40
C TYR A 50 -5.94 5.57 5.60
N GLN A 51 -5.22 4.47 5.48
CA GLN A 51 -4.00 4.40 4.70
C GLN A 51 -4.07 3.24 3.71
N LYS A 52 -3.79 3.56 2.45
CA LYS A 52 -3.54 2.61 1.37
C LYS A 52 -2.25 2.98 0.67
N ALA A 53 -1.31 2.04 0.62
CA ALA A 53 -0.12 2.16 -0.22
C ALA A 53 -0.48 1.58 -1.60
N ASP A 54 -0.42 2.42 -2.62
CA ASP A 54 -0.76 2.04 -4.00
C ASP A 54 0.16 2.76 -4.99
N PHE A 55 0.13 2.33 -6.25
CA PHE A 55 0.88 2.95 -7.33
C PHE A 55 -0.02 3.94 -8.09
N PHE A 56 0.26 5.23 -7.95
CA PHE A 56 -0.46 6.28 -8.65
C PHE A 56 0.40 6.88 -9.77
N SER A 57 -0.20 7.02 -10.97
CA SER A 57 0.32 7.89 -12.02
C SER A 57 -0.44 9.22 -11.96
N LEU A 58 0.11 10.19 -11.23
CA LEU A 58 -0.57 11.46 -10.98
C LEU A 58 -0.24 12.48 -12.09
N ILE A 59 -1.28 13.05 -12.70
CA ILE A 59 -1.19 14.19 -13.62
C ILE A 59 -1.90 15.37 -12.94
N VAL A 60 -1.18 16.47 -12.75
CA VAL A 60 -1.72 17.70 -12.15
C VAL A 60 -1.56 18.86 -13.13
N PRO A 61 -2.58 19.72 -13.31
CA PRO A 61 -2.43 20.95 -14.07
C PRO A 61 -1.35 21.85 -13.44
N GLU A 62 -0.53 22.50 -14.26
CA GLU A 62 0.54 23.40 -13.79
C GLU A 62 0.00 24.50 -12.85
N ASN A 63 -1.20 25.01 -13.16
CA ASN A 63 -1.86 26.09 -12.43
C ASN A 63 -2.78 25.59 -11.29
N ASN A 64 -2.91 24.27 -11.08
CA ASN A 64 -3.68 23.71 -9.98
C ASN A 64 -2.98 22.45 -9.44
N LYS A 65 -2.07 22.68 -8.49
CA LYS A 65 -1.27 21.63 -7.83
C LYS A 65 -1.97 21.04 -6.59
N GLY A 66 -3.22 21.43 -6.30
CA GLY A 66 -4.00 21.00 -5.14
C GLY A 66 -5.18 20.08 -5.50
N GLU A 67 -5.84 19.53 -4.47
CA GLU A 67 -6.98 18.58 -4.47
C GLU A 67 -7.20 17.77 -5.77
N PHE A 68 -6.90 16.46 -5.72
CA PHE A 68 -7.11 15.55 -6.84
C PHE A 68 -8.08 14.44 -6.46
N THR A 69 -8.86 13.99 -7.44
CA THR A 69 -9.79 12.86 -7.31
C THR A 69 -9.13 11.58 -7.79
N VAL A 70 -9.36 10.48 -7.07
CA VAL A 70 -8.91 9.15 -7.47
C VAL A 70 -10.04 8.44 -8.23
N TYR A 71 -9.71 7.89 -9.40
CA TYR A 71 -10.60 7.03 -10.18
C TYR A 71 -9.97 5.63 -10.26
N GLY A 72 -10.81 4.59 -10.16
CA GLY A 72 -10.42 3.19 -10.32
C GLY A 72 -11.11 2.56 -11.53
N GLY A 73 -10.64 1.39 -11.98
CA GLY A 73 -11.24 0.66 -13.09
C GLY A 73 -10.23 0.07 -14.07
N ASP A 74 -10.69 -0.19 -15.29
CA ASP A 74 -9.88 -0.65 -16.42
C ASP A 74 -10.17 0.18 -17.69
N TYR A 75 -9.53 -0.16 -18.80
CA TYR A 75 -9.69 0.56 -20.07
C TYR A 75 -11.13 0.47 -20.66
N GLY A 76 -11.97 -0.43 -20.16
CA GLY A 76 -13.38 -0.57 -20.54
C GLY A 76 -14.35 0.12 -19.58
N GLN A 77 -13.98 0.29 -18.31
CA GLN A 77 -14.84 0.95 -17.31
C GLN A 77 -14.03 1.71 -16.25
N ILE A 78 -14.22 3.02 -16.19
CA ILE A 78 -13.66 3.91 -15.16
C ILE A 78 -14.77 4.30 -14.18
N LYS A 79 -14.47 4.28 -12.88
CA LYS A 79 -15.38 4.62 -11.78
C LYS A 79 -14.66 5.57 -10.83
N MET A 80 -15.37 6.56 -10.31
CA MET A 80 -14.82 7.36 -9.22
C MET A 80 -14.67 6.47 -7.99
N ASP A 81 -13.45 6.33 -7.49
CA ASP A 81 -13.17 5.43 -6.37
C ASP A 81 -13.22 6.24 -5.07
N HIS A 82 -14.45 6.39 -4.56
CA HIS A 82 -14.67 7.05 -3.27
C HIS A 82 -14.22 6.19 -2.09
N ALA A 83 -14.12 4.87 -2.29
CA ALA A 83 -13.73 3.93 -1.27
C ALA A 83 -12.24 3.70 -1.40
N LEU A 84 -11.45 4.40 -0.59
CA LEU A 84 -10.01 4.14 -0.44
C LEU A 84 -9.68 2.66 -0.17
N ASN A 85 -10.67 1.80 0.15
CA ASN A 85 -10.53 0.36 0.47
C ASN A 85 -9.28 0.15 1.32
N PRO A 86 -9.25 0.79 2.50
CA PRO A 86 -8.02 0.98 3.24
C PRO A 86 -7.46 -0.35 3.70
N ILE A 87 -6.17 -0.54 3.47
CA ILE A 87 -5.46 -1.71 3.96
C ILE A 87 -5.13 -1.53 5.44
N TYR A 88 -4.86 -0.28 5.85
CA TYR A 88 -4.56 0.07 7.23
C TYR A 88 -5.53 1.13 7.75
N LEU A 89 -5.97 0.90 8.97
CA LEU A 89 -6.76 1.82 9.79
C LEU A 89 -5.82 2.48 10.78
N ILE A 90 -5.98 3.79 10.98
CA ILE A 90 -5.19 4.57 11.94
C ILE A 90 -6.17 5.26 12.88
N SER A 91 -5.86 5.31 14.17
CA SER A 91 -6.60 6.12 15.12
C SER A 91 -5.68 7.05 15.91
N LEU A 92 -6.15 8.29 16.09
CA LEU A 92 -5.64 9.23 17.07
C LEU A 92 -6.67 9.29 18.20
N ALA A 93 -6.28 8.98 19.43
CA ALA A 93 -7.20 8.90 20.54
C ALA A 93 -6.64 9.56 21.81
N SER A 94 -7.49 10.24 22.57
CA SER A 94 -7.12 10.91 23.82
C SER A 94 -8.35 11.15 24.71
N ASP A 95 -8.11 11.47 25.98
CA ASP A 95 -9.14 11.99 26.88
C ASP A 95 -9.41 13.49 26.67
N ASN A 96 -8.56 14.17 25.89
CA ASN A 96 -8.76 15.54 25.42
C ASN A 96 -9.17 15.55 23.94
N PRO A 97 -9.81 16.63 23.44
CA PRO A 97 -10.07 16.77 22.02
C PRO A 97 -8.81 16.62 21.17
N VAL A 98 -8.91 15.86 20.09
CA VAL A 98 -7.86 15.66 19.09
C VAL A 98 -8.38 16.14 17.73
N ASP A 99 -7.49 16.61 16.86
CA ASP A 99 -7.81 17.04 15.51
C ASP A 99 -6.86 16.39 14.48
N LEU A 100 -7.39 16.10 13.30
CA LEU A 100 -6.63 15.59 12.16
C LEU A 100 -7.29 16.05 10.86
N ASN A 101 -6.89 17.22 10.38
CA ASN A 101 -7.34 17.79 9.10
C ASN A 101 -6.22 17.76 8.05
N ILE A 102 -5.52 16.62 7.94
CA ILE A 102 -4.36 16.48 7.04
C ILE A 102 -4.64 15.37 6.02
N ILE A 103 -4.51 15.72 4.74
CA ILE A 103 -4.38 14.76 3.64
C ILE A 103 -2.92 14.79 3.20
N SER A 104 -2.21 13.67 3.35
CA SER A 104 -0.78 13.57 3.02
C SER A 104 -0.51 12.44 2.05
N ILE A 105 0.43 12.66 1.14
CA ILE A 105 0.97 11.62 0.24
C ILE A 105 2.43 11.41 0.58
N PHE A 106 2.81 10.17 0.80
CA PHE A 106 4.22 9.78 0.89
C PHE A 106 4.68 9.19 -0.45
N ASN A 107 5.63 9.86 -1.11
CA ASN A 107 6.21 9.37 -2.36
C ASN A 107 7.55 8.66 -2.08
N ASP A 108 7.50 7.34 -1.94
CA ASP A 108 8.71 6.53 -1.83
C ASP A 108 9.39 6.40 -3.20
N ARG A 109 10.47 7.17 -3.39
CA ARG A 109 11.28 7.15 -4.62
C ARG A 109 12.06 5.83 -4.81
N GLY A 110 12.24 5.06 -3.75
CA GLY A 110 12.99 3.81 -3.73
C GLY A 110 12.13 2.56 -3.93
N ILE A 111 10.85 2.60 -3.54
CA ILE A 111 9.98 1.41 -3.53
C ILE A 111 9.88 0.75 -4.89
N TYR A 112 9.76 1.54 -5.96
CA TYR A 112 9.69 1.02 -7.32
C TYR A 112 10.97 0.27 -7.71
N LYS A 113 12.15 0.78 -7.29
CA LYS A 113 13.43 0.11 -7.51
C LYS A 113 13.49 -1.19 -6.72
N SER A 114 13.09 -1.18 -5.45
CA SER A 114 13.10 -2.36 -4.58
C SER A 114 12.17 -3.46 -5.10
N ILE A 115 10.93 -3.11 -5.47
CA ILE A 115 9.95 -4.05 -6.02
C ILE A 115 10.42 -4.61 -7.36
N ARG A 116 10.96 -3.77 -8.25
CA ARG A 116 11.56 -4.28 -9.49
C ARG A 116 12.71 -5.24 -9.20
N GLN A 117 13.61 -4.91 -8.29
CA GLN A 117 14.73 -5.78 -7.93
C GLN A 117 14.25 -7.11 -7.36
N GLU A 118 13.20 -7.12 -6.53
CA GLU A 118 12.60 -8.33 -5.98
C GLU A 118 11.96 -9.20 -7.07
N ILE A 119 11.13 -8.62 -7.95
CA ILE A 119 10.49 -9.32 -9.07
C ILE A 119 11.56 -9.89 -10.02
N PHE A 120 12.54 -9.09 -10.43
CA PHE A 120 13.64 -9.57 -11.28
C PHE A 120 14.47 -10.64 -10.58
N GLY A 121 14.70 -10.50 -9.28
CA GLY A 121 15.40 -11.51 -8.48
C GLY A 121 14.64 -12.83 -8.46
N ALA A 122 13.33 -12.81 -8.24
CA ALA A 122 12.48 -13.99 -8.29
C ALA A 122 12.48 -14.64 -9.69
N PHE A 123 12.32 -13.84 -10.74
CA PHE A 123 12.38 -14.30 -12.13
C PHE A 123 13.72 -14.97 -12.45
N ARG A 124 14.84 -14.37 -12.06
CA ARG A 124 16.18 -14.92 -12.29
C ARG A 124 16.43 -16.24 -11.56
N ARG A 125 15.75 -16.49 -10.43
CA ARG A 125 15.83 -17.77 -9.69
C ARG A 125 15.00 -18.89 -10.34
N SER A 126 14.08 -18.57 -11.25
CA SER A 126 13.23 -19.55 -11.91
C SER A 126 14.04 -20.56 -12.74
N ARG A 127 13.49 -21.77 -12.91
CA ARG A 127 14.11 -22.81 -13.77
C ARG A 127 14.11 -22.36 -15.23
N SER A 128 13.00 -21.80 -15.70
CA SER A 128 12.86 -21.31 -17.08
C SER A 128 13.91 -20.27 -17.43
N TYR A 129 14.13 -19.28 -16.57
CA TYR A 129 15.19 -18.28 -16.79
C TYR A 129 16.58 -18.92 -16.82
N ARG A 130 16.90 -19.80 -15.86
CA ARG A 130 18.23 -20.43 -15.79
C ARG A 130 18.53 -21.28 -17.02
N ILE A 131 17.58 -22.10 -17.45
CA ILE A 131 17.71 -22.95 -18.64
C ILE A 131 17.84 -22.08 -19.90
N GLY A 132 16.94 -21.12 -20.10
CA GLY A 132 17.00 -20.21 -21.24
C GLY A 132 18.30 -19.41 -21.27
N ASN A 133 18.73 -18.88 -20.12
CA ASN A 133 19.99 -18.16 -19.99
C ASN A 133 21.20 -19.04 -20.31
N PHE A 134 21.20 -20.31 -19.91
CA PHE A 134 22.25 -21.28 -20.25
C PHE A 134 22.30 -21.55 -21.76
N ILE A 135 21.15 -21.84 -22.39
CA ILE A 135 21.03 -22.09 -23.83
C ILE A 135 21.52 -20.88 -24.64
N LEU A 136 21.22 -19.67 -24.19
CA LEU A 136 21.57 -18.43 -24.89
C LEU A 136 23.01 -17.95 -24.62
N GLN A 137 23.74 -18.49 -23.64
CA GLN A 137 25.11 -18.03 -23.31
C GLN A 137 26.06 -17.99 -24.52
N PRO A 138 26.13 -19.02 -25.40
CA PRO A 138 27.04 -19.00 -26.54
C PRO A 138 26.74 -17.86 -27.51
N ALA A 139 25.47 -17.62 -27.81
CA ALA A 139 25.04 -16.53 -28.69
C ALA A 139 25.32 -15.15 -28.08
N ILE A 140 25.10 -15.00 -26.77
CA ILE A 140 25.42 -13.77 -26.04
C ILE A 140 26.94 -13.50 -26.06
N PHE A 141 27.76 -14.54 -25.87
CA PHE A 141 29.22 -14.43 -25.92
C PHE A 141 29.71 -14.02 -27.32
N LEU A 142 29.23 -14.71 -28.37
CA LEU A 142 29.52 -14.35 -29.76
C LEU A 142 29.13 -12.89 -30.05
N LYS A 143 27.93 -12.46 -29.64
CA LYS A 143 27.48 -11.07 -29.83
C LYS A 143 28.40 -10.04 -29.16
N LYS A 144 29.04 -10.37 -28.03
CA LYS A 144 29.98 -9.47 -27.36
C LYS A 144 31.33 -9.35 -28.07
N LEU A 145 31.74 -10.38 -28.82
CA LEU A 145 32.98 -10.35 -29.62
C LEU A 145 32.86 -9.47 -30.88
N PHE A 146 31.65 -9.29 -31.38
CA PHE A 146 31.34 -8.47 -32.56
C PHE A 146 30.78 -7.08 -32.22
N ARG A 147 30.94 -6.63 -30.97
CA ARG A 147 30.56 -5.30 -30.48
C ARG A 147 31.80 -4.57 -29.97
#